data_AF-A0A7J9VW88-F1
#
_entry.id   AF-A0A7J9VW88-F1
#
_cell.length_a   1.000
_cell.length_b   1.000
_cell.length_c   1.000
_cell.angle_alpha   90.00
_cell.angle_beta   90.00
_cell.angle_gamma   90.00
#
_symmetry.space_group_name_H-M   'P 1'
#
loop_
_entity.id
_entity.type
_entity.pdbx_description
1 polymer ?
#
loop_
_entity_poly.entity_id
_entity_poly.type
_entity_poly.pdbx_seq_one_letter_code
_entity_poly.pdbx_strand_id
1 'polypeptide(L)'
;MSASVKGVAMDAASGGPFELSSQRLAGLPLVNHFWDRAGLPALLARYLPAADARVRLAPAAAVRLVVTNLLLGRRPLYGLGEWIVAFAPGQLGLSFAELDAVNDDRVGRALEQLFDADRASLLTELILGVLTEFGIDTAELHNDSTSISVHGVYHSATGTPRGGQPTPRSPSGTPRITAPTSSSWCGS
;
A
#
# COMPACT_ATOMS: atom_id res chain seq x y z
N MET A 1 11.45 -25.63 26.00
CA MET A 1 11.28 -26.80 25.11
C MET A 1 11.73 -26.35 23.72
N SER A 2 12.98 -26.65 23.36
CA SER A 2 13.60 -26.22 22.10
C SER A 2 13.68 -27.43 21.18
N ALA A 3 13.02 -27.38 20.04
CA ALA A 3 13.06 -28.45 19.05
C ALA A 3 14.17 -28.16 18.03
N SER A 4 15.16 -29.05 18.01
CA SER A 4 16.25 -29.12 17.05
C SER A 4 15.77 -29.77 15.76
N VAL A 5 16.09 -29.19 14.59
CA VAL A 5 16.00 -29.87 13.30
C VAL A 5 17.42 -30.26 12.88
N LYS A 6 17.62 -31.58 12.71
CA LYS A 6 18.88 -32.22 12.35
C LYS A 6 18.97 -32.29 10.82
N GLY A 7 20.12 -31.90 10.28
CA GLY A 7 20.34 -31.61 8.86
C GLY A 7 20.18 -32.78 7.89
N VAL A 8 19.83 -32.44 6.65
CA VAL A 8 19.92 -33.29 5.47
C VAL A 8 21.30 -33.06 4.85
N ALA A 9 22.08 -34.12 4.71
CA ALA A 9 23.34 -34.11 3.97
C ALA A 9 23.02 -34.08 2.46
N MET A 10 23.56 -33.09 1.75
CA MET A 10 23.67 -33.10 0.29
C MET A 10 25.14 -32.91 -0.11
N ASP A 11 25.55 -33.70 -1.09
CA ASP A 11 26.92 -33.87 -1.58
C ASP A 11 27.65 -32.56 -1.85
N ALA A 12 28.89 -32.51 -1.36
CA ALA A 12 29.79 -31.38 -1.49
C ALA A 12 30.37 -31.32 -2.92
N ALA A 13 29.81 -30.44 -3.74
CA ALA A 13 30.53 -29.84 -4.86
C ALA A 13 31.14 -28.50 -4.40
N SER A 14 32.46 -28.40 -4.52
CA SER A 14 33.29 -27.25 -4.10
C SER A 14 32.94 -25.95 -4.82
N GLY A 15 32.72 -24.85 -4.09
CA GLY A 15 32.62 -23.51 -4.67
C GLY A 15 32.45 -22.37 -3.67
N GLY A 16 33.55 -21.72 -3.27
CA GLY A 16 33.59 -20.43 -2.55
C GLY A 16 33.07 -20.42 -1.10
N PRO A 17 33.36 -19.37 -0.30
CA PRO A 17 32.72 -19.18 0.99
C PRO A 17 31.23 -18.89 0.78
N PHE A 18 30.36 -19.71 1.36
CA PHE A 18 28.93 -19.42 1.41
C PHE A 18 28.68 -18.28 2.40
N GLU A 19 27.98 -17.23 1.96
CA GLU A 19 27.52 -16.15 2.84
C GLU A 19 26.09 -16.45 3.32
N LEU A 20 25.91 -16.51 4.64
CA LEU A 20 24.60 -16.72 5.24
C LEU A 20 23.85 -15.38 5.34
N SER A 21 22.77 -15.24 4.59
CA SER A 21 21.86 -14.09 4.67
C SER A 21 20.59 -14.46 5.43
N SER A 22 20.24 -13.68 6.46
CA SER A 22 18.98 -13.82 7.20
C SER A 22 18.02 -12.69 6.80
N GLN A 23 16.81 -13.06 6.38
CA GLN A 23 15.77 -12.10 5.99
C GLN A 23 14.48 -12.41 6.75
N ARG A 24 13.75 -11.37 7.13
CA ARG A 24 12.42 -11.50 7.75
C ARG A 24 11.38 -11.63 6.64
N LEU A 25 10.44 -12.56 6.79
CA LEU A 25 9.25 -12.67 5.93
C LEU A 25 8.00 -12.09 6.61
N ALA A 26 7.86 -12.28 7.92
CA ALA A 26 6.65 -11.93 8.69
C ALA A 26 5.36 -12.40 7.99
N GLY A 27 4.32 -11.57 7.93
CA GLY A 27 3.08 -11.86 7.23
C GLY A 27 3.12 -11.64 5.71
N LEU A 28 4.25 -11.20 5.13
CA LEU A 28 4.33 -10.85 3.71
C LEU A 28 3.93 -11.98 2.76
N PRO A 29 4.27 -13.26 2.99
CA PRO A 29 3.85 -14.32 2.07
C PRO A 29 2.33 -14.47 1.97
N LEU A 30 1.65 -14.41 3.12
CA LEU A 30 0.18 -14.48 3.18
C LEU A 30 -0.43 -13.25 2.52
N VAL A 31 0.13 -12.09 2.82
CA VAL A 31 -0.22 -10.83 2.20
C VAL A 31 -0.10 -10.93 0.68
N ASN A 32 1.07 -11.20 0.14
CA ASN A 32 1.31 -11.29 -1.30
C ASN A 32 0.34 -12.24 -2.00
N HIS A 33 0.06 -13.41 -1.40
CA HIS A 33 -0.95 -14.34 -1.91
C HIS A 33 -2.31 -13.70 -2.12
N PHE A 34 -2.81 -12.92 -1.16
CA PHE A 34 -4.10 -12.23 -1.31
C PHE A 34 -4.04 -11.03 -2.24
N TRP A 35 -2.91 -10.31 -2.30
CA TRP A 35 -2.75 -9.19 -3.23
C TRP A 35 -2.79 -9.66 -4.68
N ASP A 36 -2.12 -10.77 -4.97
CA ASP A 36 -2.05 -11.35 -6.31
C ASP A 36 -3.42 -11.87 -6.74
N ARG A 37 -4.12 -12.60 -5.86
CA ARG A 37 -5.50 -13.07 -6.11
C ARG A 37 -6.49 -11.92 -6.28
N ALA A 38 -6.35 -10.85 -5.48
CA ALA A 38 -7.17 -9.65 -5.62
C ALA A 38 -6.83 -8.82 -6.87
N GLY A 39 -5.77 -9.16 -7.62
CA GLY A 39 -5.32 -8.40 -8.79
C GLY A 39 -4.75 -7.02 -8.46
N LEU A 40 -4.42 -6.74 -7.19
CA LEU A 40 -4.02 -5.42 -6.73
C LEU A 40 -2.78 -4.87 -7.48
N PRO A 41 -1.70 -5.66 -7.72
CA PRO A 41 -0.53 -5.14 -8.42
C PRO A 41 -0.86 -4.63 -9.84
N ALA A 42 -1.63 -5.41 -10.61
CA ALA A 42 -2.02 -5.05 -11.97
C ALA A 42 -2.95 -3.83 -11.98
N LEU A 43 -3.88 -3.78 -11.02
CA LEU A 43 -4.82 -2.68 -10.88
C LEU A 43 -4.10 -1.37 -10.54
N LEU A 44 -3.19 -1.39 -9.56
CA LEU A 44 -2.36 -0.21 -9.24
C LEU A 44 -1.51 0.24 -10.43
N ALA A 45 -0.90 -0.69 -11.17
CA ALA A 45 -0.09 -0.36 -12.34
C ALA A 45 -0.90 0.28 -13.49
N ARG A 46 -2.20 -0.02 -13.60
CA ARG A 46 -3.10 0.54 -14.62
C ARG A 46 -3.63 1.92 -14.25
N TYR A 47 -3.99 2.14 -12.98
CA TYR A 47 -4.59 3.40 -12.54
C TYR A 47 -3.56 4.47 -12.17
N LEU A 48 -2.34 4.07 -11.80
CA LEU A 48 -1.27 5.00 -11.50
C LEU A 48 -0.40 5.23 -12.73
N PRO A 49 0.13 6.45 -12.91
CA PRO A 49 0.99 6.74 -14.05
C PRO A 49 2.21 5.82 -14.04
N ALA A 50 2.58 5.36 -15.24
CA ALA A 50 3.79 4.56 -15.41
C ALA A 50 5.01 5.32 -14.89
N ALA A 51 5.96 4.59 -14.30
CA ALA A 51 7.20 5.19 -13.84
C ALA A 51 7.96 5.77 -15.05
N ASP A 52 8.15 7.09 -15.09
CA ASP A 52 9.12 7.75 -15.98
C ASP A 52 10.52 7.20 -15.66
N ALA A 53 11.45 7.19 -16.62
CA ALA A 53 12.84 6.75 -16.43
C ALA A 53 13.56 7.52 -15.30
N ARG A 54 13.05 8.70 -14.91
CA ARG A 54 13.52 9.51 -13.78
C ARG A 54 12.97 9.08 -12.42
N VAL A 55 11.91 8.27 -12.41
CA VAL A 55 11.22 7.80 -11.21
C VAL A 55 11.90 6.55 -10.70
N ARG A 56 12.63 6.70 -9.58
CA ARG A 56 13.39 5.60 -8.95
C ARG A 56 12.53 4.66 -8.10
N LEU A 57 11.27 5.02 -7.85
CA LEU A 57 10.30 4.22 -7.11
C LEU A 57 8.95 4.33 -7.81
N ALA A 58 8.47 3.23 -8.40
CA ALA A 58 7.21 3.25 -9.12
C ALA A 58 6.04 3.64 -8.20
N PRO A 59 5.09 4.48 -8.65
CA PRO A 59 3.98 4.91 -7.81
C PRO A 59 3.13 3.74 -7.29
N ALA A 60 2.88 2.75 -8.15
CA ALA A 60 2.18 1.52 -7.77
C ALA A 60 2.93 0.73 -6.68
N ALA A 61 4.26 0.64 -6.80
CA ALA A 61 5.10 -0.02 -5.81
C ALA A 61 5.08 0.72 -4.46
N ALA A 62 5.16 2.06 -4.48
CA ALA A 62 5.05 2.90 -3.29
C ALA A 62 3.68 2.77 -2.60
N VAL A 63 2.58 2.83 -3.35
CA VAL A 63 1.23 2.69 -2.79
C VAL A 63 1.03 1.30 -2.19
N ARG A 64 1.45 0.23 -2.90
CA ARG A 64 1.45 -1.14 -2.38
C ARG A 64 2.24 -1.24 -1.07
N LEU A 65 3.40 -0.60 -0.99
CA LEU A 65 4.23 -0.57 0.22
C LEU A 65 3.51 0.13 1.38
N VAL A 66 2.85 1.25 1.15
CA VAL A 66 2.06 1.96 2.18
C VAL A 66 0.93 1.08 2.71
N VAL A 67 0.17 0.43 1.83
CA VAL A 67 -0.89 -0.50 2.25
C VAL A 67 -0.32 -1.67 3.06
N THR A 68 0.80 -2.22 2.62
CA THR A 68 1.51 -3.30 3.34
C THR A 68 2.00 -2.84 4.71
N ASN A 69 2.50 -1.60 4.82
CA ASN A 69 2.88 -0.99 6.09
C ASN A 69 1.67 -0.81 7.01
N LEU A 70 0.52 -0.36 6.52
CA LEU A 70 -0.69 -0.22 7.35
C LEU A 70 -1.12 -1.56 7.98
N LEU A 71 -0.92 -2.67 7.27
CA LEU A 71 -1.29 -4.01 7.74
C LEU A 71 -0.25 -4.62 8.69
N LEU A 72 1.04 -4.45 8.40
CA LEU A 72 2.11 -5.18 9.09
C LEU A 72 3.05 -4.32 9.94
N GLY A 73 3.35 -3.09 9.51
CA GLY A 73 4.42 -2.27 10.08
C GLY A 73 3.94 -1.14 11.00
N ARG A 74 2.83 -0.50 10.63
CA ARG A 74 2.26 0.72 11.24
C ARG A 74 3.30 1.80 11.49
N ARG A 75 4.30 1.90 10.61
CA ARG A 75 5.36 2.90 10.70
C ARG A 75 4.92 4.22 10.07
N PRO A 76 5.37 5.38 10.58
CA PRO A 76 5.21 6.64 9.86
C PRO A 76 5.98 6.60 8.53
N LEU A 77 5.62 7.46 7.57
CA LEU A 77 6.22 7.47 6.23
C LEU A 77 7.75 7.65 6.25
N TYR A 78 8.25 8.55 7.10
CA TYR A 78 9.69 8.77 7.28
C TYR A 78 10.43 7.56 7.88
N GLY A 79 9.71 6.63 8.51
CA GLY A 79 10.26 5.39 9.07
C GLY A 79 10.16 4.19 8.13
N LEU A 80 9.63 4.35 6.91
CA LEU A 80 9.47 3.24 5.97
C LEU A 80 10.82 2.69 5.48
N GLY A 81 11.78 3.57 5.18
CA GLY A 81 13.11 3.16 4.70
C GLY A 81 13.82 2.22 5.68
N GLU A 82 13.80 2.52 6.97
CA GLU A 82 14.39 1.64 7.99
C GLU A 82 13.60 0.33 8.16
N TRP A 83 12.27 0.40 8.01
CA TRP A 83 11.40 -0.75 8.22
C TRP A 83 11.56 -1.84 7.16
N ILE A 84 11.74 -1.44 5.90
CA ILE A 84 11.84 -2.38 4.78
C ILE A 84 13.16 -3.16 4.73
N VAL A 85 14.23 -2.63 5.32
CA VAL A 85 15.59 -3.24 5.28
C VAL A 85 15.61 -4.65 5.88
N ALA A 86 14.72 -4.95 6.81
CA ALA A 86 14.63 -6.28 7.43
C ALA A 86 14.04 -7.36 6.49
N PHE A 87 13.41 -6.97 5.38
CA PHE A 87 12.65 -7.85 4.50
C PHE A 87 13.35 -8.06 3.15
N ALA A 88 13.07 -9.20 2.52
CA ALA A 88 13.48 -9.43 1.15
C ALA A 88 12.76 -8.44 0.20
N PRO A 89 13.47 -7.72 -0.71
CA PRO A 89 12.85 -6.75 -1.62
C PRO A 89 11.72 -7.38 -2.45
N GLY A 90 11.91 -8.60 -2.94
CA GLY A 90 10.89 -9.33 -3.71
C GLY A 90 9.62 -9.60 -2.92
N GLN A 91 9.70 -9.77 -1.59
CA GLN A 91 8.51 -9.94 -0.75
C GLN A 91 7.75 -8.62 -0.54
N LEU A 92 8.41 -7.47 -0.72
CA LEU A 92 7.79 -6.15 -0.71
C LEU A 92 7.27 -5.74 -2.10
N GLY A 93 7.48 -6.56 -3.13
CA GLY A 93 7.16 -6.21 -4.51
C GLY A 93 8.03 -5.07 -5.04
N LEU A 94 9.26 -4.96 -4.51
CA LEU A 94 10.24 -3.95 -4.89
C LEU A 94 11.45 -4.61 -5.54
N SER A 95 11.99 -3.99 -6.58
CA SER A 95 13.37 -4.25 -7.01
C SER A 95 14.37 -3.72 -5.98
N PHE A 96 15.62 -4.19 -6.05
CA PHE A 96 16.70 -3.66 -5.19
C PHE A 96 16.88 -2.14 -5.37
N ALA A 97 16.81 -1.66 -6.61
CA ALA A 97 16.94 -0.22 -6.90
C ALA A 97 15.79 0.61 -6.31
N GLU A 98 14.57 0.07 -6.28
CA GLU A 98 13.42 0.71 -5.67
C GLU A 98 13.49 0.69 -4.14
N LEU A 99 13.96 -0.41 -3.55
CA LEU A 99 14.19 -0.51 -2.11
C LEU A 99 15.14 0.60 -1.62
N ASP A 100 16.26 0.79 -2.31
CA ASP A 100 17.22 1.86 -2.03
C ASP A 100 16.66 3.27 -2.28
N ALA A 101 15.61 3.38 -3.09
CA ALA A 101 14.98 4.65 -3.43
C ALA A 101 13.87 5.05 -2.45
N VAL A 102 13.41 4.16 -1.55
CA VAL A 102 12.31 4.44 -0.63
C VAL A 102 12.67 5.57 0.33
N ASN A 103 11.87 6.63 0.30
CA ASN A 103 11.83 7.72 1.26
C ASN A 103 10.45 8.36 1.24
N ASP A 104 10.15 9.14 2.26
CA ASP A 104 8.86 9.78 2.48
C ASP A 104 8.47 10.80 1.39
N ASP A 105 9.40 11.56 0.82
CA ASP A 105 9.08 12.47 -0.31
C ASP A 105 8.57 11.69 -1.53
N ARG A 106 9.25 10.61 -1.91
CA ARG A 106 8.83 9.78 -3.06
C ARG A 106 7.52 9.05 -2.79
N VAL A 107 7.33 8.55 -1.57
CA VAL A 107 6.06 7.93 -1.16
C VAL A 107 4.94 8.98 -1.16
N GLY A 108 5.20 10.20 -0.66
CA GLY A 108 4.28 11.32 -0.69
C GLY A 108 3.83 11.69 -2.10
N ARG A 109 4.78 11.78 -3.06
CA ARG A 109 4.47 11.99 -4.48
C ARG A 109 3.63 10.88 -5.09
N ALA A 110 3.87 9.62 -4.71
CA ALA A 110 3.04 8.51 -5.17
C ALA A 110 1.61 8.60 -4.61
N LEU A 111 1.44 9.03 -3.36
CA LEU A 111 0.11 9.27 -2.76
C LEU A 111 -0.60 10.46 -3.42
N GLU A 112 0.13 11.51 -3.80
CA GLU A 112 -0.43 12.60 -4.61
C GLU A 112 -0.92 12.10 -5.98
N GLN A 113 -0.15 11.25 -6.65
CA GLN A 113 -0.57 10.66 -7.92
C GLN A 113 -1.79 9.74 -7.76
N LEU A 114 -1.86 8.99 -6.65
CA LEU A 114 -3.06 8.23 -6.30
C LEU A 114 -4.25 9.15 -6.05
N PHE A 115 -4.03 10.30 -5.41
CA PHE A 115 -5.07 11.32 -5.26
C PHE A 115 -5.55 11.84 -6.60
N ASP A 116 -4.65 12.11 -7.55
CA ASP A 116 -5.02 12.62 -8.87
C ASP A 116 -5.66 11.54 -9.78
N ALA A 117 -5.49 10.25 -9.47
CA ALA A 117 -6.08 9.13 -10.21
C ALA A 117 -7.61 8.99 -9.99
N ASP A 118 -8.27 8.25 -10.88
CA ASP A 118 -9.68 7.86 -10.73
C ASP A 118 -9.84 6.77 -9.64
N ARG A 119 -9.77 7.22 -8.38
CA ARG A 119 -9.85 6.35 -7.19
C ARG A 119 -11.20 5.64 -7.07
N ALA A 120 -12.28 6.25 -7.57
CA ALA A 120 -13.60 5.64 -7.51
C ALA A 120 -13.63 4.37 -8.37
N SER A 121 -13.22 4.48 -9.63
CA SER A 121 -13.12 3.33 -10.53
C SER A 121 -12.11 2.29 -10.04
N LEU A 122 -10.95 2.73 -9.53
CA LEU A 122 -9.94 1.86 -8.91
C LEU A 122 -10.54 1.01 -7.79
N LEU A 123 -11.21 1.64 -6.83
CA LEU A 123 -11.81 0.95 -5.68
C LEU A 123 -12.96 0.04 -6.10
N THR A 124 -13.84 0.50 -6.99
CA THR A 124 -14.95 -0.30 -7.51
C THR A 124 -14.44 -1.56 -8.19
N GLU A 125 -13.45 -1.44 -9.06
CA GLU A 125 -12.90 -2.59 -9.78
C GLU A 125 -12.18 -3.56 -8.84
N LEU A 126 -11.43 -3.04 -7.86
CA LEU A 126 -10.81 -3.87 -6.83
C LEU A 126 -11.85 -4.65 -6.02
N ILE A 127 -12.92 -3.99 -5.57
CA ILE A 127 -13.98 -4.62 -4.78
C ILE A 127 -14.71 -5.68 -5.62
N LEU A 128 -15.10 -5.37 -6.86
CA LEU A 128 -15.76 -6.34 -7.74
C LEU A 128 -14.86 -7.56 -8.01
N GLY A 129 -13.56 -7.34 -8.20
CA GLY A 129 -12.58 -8.41 -8.33
C GLY A 129 -12.52 -9.30 -7.09
N VAL A 130 -12.44 -8.70 -5.90
CA VAL A 130 -12.43 -9.41 -4.62
C VAL A 130 -13.74 -10.18 -4.39
N LEU A 131 -14.90 -9.56 -4.61
CA LEU A 131 -16.19 -10.24 -4.46
C LEU A 131 -16.27 -11.51 -5.32
N THR A 132 -15.81 -11.40 -6.56
CA THR A 132 -15.81 -12.51 -7.53
C THR A 132 -14.78 -13.59 -7.16
N GLU A 133 -13.54 -13.21 -6.87
CA GLU A 133 -12.43 -14.13 -6.57
C GLU A 133 -12.67 -14.93 -5.28
N PHE A 134 -13.31 -14.32 -4.28
CA PHE A 134 -13.52 -14.95 -2.97
C PHE A 134 -14.96 -15.43 -2.74
N GLY A 135 -15.86 -15.23 -3.70
CA GLY A 135 -17.27 -15.63 -3.59
C GLY A 135 -17.98 -15.01 -2.39
N ILE A 136 -17.73 -13.72 -2.15
CA ILE A 136 -18.28 -13.00 -0.99
C ILE A 136 -19.76 -12.74 -1.22
N ASP A 137 -20.60 -13.21 -0.29
CA ASP A 137 -22.03 -12.91 -0.30
C ASP A 137 -22.28 -11.42 0.00
N THR A 138 -23.04 -10.77 -0.87
CA THR A 138 -23.41 -9.36 -0.76
C THR A 138 -24.89 -9.15 -0.41
N ALA A 139 -25.60 -10.19 0.02
CA ALA A 139 -26.98 -10.09 0.48
C ALA A 139 -27.12 -9.11 1.66
N GLU A 140 -26.08 -9.01 2.50
CA GLU A 140 -25.97 -8.01 3.56
C GLU A 140 -24.63 -7.29 3.45
N LEU A 141 -24.67 -5.97 3.27
CA LEU A 141 -23.48 -5.12 3.16
C LEU A 141 -23.46 -4.14 4.34
N HIS A 142 -22.50 -4.32 5.23
CA HIS A 142 -22.22 -3.35 6.28
C HIS A 142 -20.94 -2.58 5.95
N ASN A 143 -21.06 -1.26 5.81
CA ASN A 143 -19.91 -0.37 5.68
C ASN A 143 -19.71 0.39 6.99
N ASP A 144 -18.75 -0.04 7.81
CA ASP A 144 -18.31 0.70 8.99
C ASP A 144 -17.26 1.75 8.60
N SER A 145 -17.74 2.82 7.98
CA SER A 145 -16.89 3.98 7.64
C SER A 145 -16.70 4.86 8.86
N THR A 146 -15.45 4.96 9.34
CA THR A 146 -15.08 5.98 10.34
C THR A 146 -14.69 7.29 9.65
N SER A 147 -15.24 8.41 10.12
CA SER A 147 -14.84 9.72 9.63
C SER A 147 -13.49 10.11 10.23
N ILE A 148 -12.59 10.63 9.38
CA ILE A 148 -11.30 11.15 9.82
C ILE A 148 -11.36 12.68 9.81
N SER A 149 -11.05 13.27 10.96
CA SER A 149 -10.80 14.70 11.10
C SER A 149 -9.30 14.92 11.29
N VAL A 150 -8.72 15.85 10.53
CA VAL A 150 -7.35 16.32 10.77
C VAL A 150 -7.36 17.75 11.26
N HIS A 151 -6.44 18.08 12.15
CA HIS A 151 -6.32 19.42 12.73
C HIS A 151 -5.01 20.09 12.36
N GLY A 152 -5.10 21.34 11.92
CA GLY A 152 -3.93 22.08 11.47
C GLY A 152 -4.29 23.39 10.77
N VAL A 153 -3.24 24.17 10.50
CA VAL A 153 -3.36 25.44 9.78
C VAL A 153 -3.24 25.17 8.28
N TYR A 154 -4.36 24.81 7.66
CA TYR A 154 -4.43 24.47 6.23
C TYR A 154 -4.81 25.68 5.38
N HIS A 155 -3.93 26.69 5.31
CA HIS A 155 -4.20 27.92 4.55
C HIS A 155 -4.53 27.68 3.07
N SER A 156 -4.01 26.58 2.50
CA SER A 156 -4.23 26.19 1.10
C SER A 156 -5.45 25.27 0.88
N ALA A 157 -6.15 24.85 1.93
CA ALA A 157 -7.34 23.98 1.82
C ALA A 157 -8.60 24.80 1.48
N THR A 158 -8.64 25.38 0.29
CA THR A 158 -9.74 26.21 -0.20
C THR A 158 -10.89 25.39 -0.82
N GLY A 159 -10.69 24.08 -0.98
CA GLY A 159 -11.62 23.19 -1.69
C GLY A 159 -11.58 23.34 -3.21
N THR A 160 -10.57 24.02 -3.77
CA THR A 160 -10.38 24.08 -5.23
C THR A 160 -10.01 22.70 -5.78
N PRO A 161 -10.69 22.20 -6.83
CA PRO A 161 -10.36 20.91 -7.41
C PRO A 161 -8.90 20.83 -7.85
N ARG A 162 -8.26 19.67 -7.61
CA ARG A 162 -6.90 19.35 -8.07
C ARG A 162 -6.99 18.14 -8.98
N GLY A 163 -6.42 18.21 -10.20
CA GLY A 163 -6.48 17.09 -11.14
C GLY A 163 -7.90 16.64 -11.50
N GLY A 164 -8.89 17.54 -11.45
CA GLY A 164 -10.31 17.20 -11.61
C GLY A 164 -10.96 16.55 -10.38
N GLN A 165 -10.20 16.31 -9.31
CA GLN A 165 -10.63 15.68 -8.07
C GLN A 165 -11.04 16.72 -7.03
N PRO A 166 -12.14 16.50 -6.28
CA PRO A 166 -12.56 17.41 -5.23
C PRO A 166 -11.54 17.40 -4.08
N THR A 167 -11.14 18.58 -3.62
CA THR A 167 -10.26 18.71 -2.45
C THR A 167 -11.07 19.15 -1.22
N PRO A 168 -10.66 18.76 0.00
CA PRO A 168 -11.32 19.22 1.20
C PRO A 168 -11.14 20.72 1.42
N ARG A 169 -12.19 21.38 1.93
CA ARG A 169 -12.14 22.80 2.35
C ARG A 169 -11.98 22.88 3.86
N SER A 170 -11.06 23.72 4.34
CA SER A 170 -11.02 24.15 5.73
C SER A 170 -12.08 25.24 5.93
N PRO A 171 -13.06 25.08 6.84
CA PRO A 171 -13.95 26.17 7.23
C PRO A 171 -13.13 27.32 7.81
N SER A 172 -13.32 28.54 7.32
CA SER A 172 -12.57 29.72 7.78
C SER A 172 -12.80 29.94 9.28
N GLY A 173 -11.79 29.61 10.09
CA GLY A 173 -11.82 29.74 11.55
C GLY A 173 -11.81 28.42 12.33
N THR A 174 -11.93 27.26 11.67
CA THR A 174 -11.77 25.95 12.32
C THR A 174 -10.51 25.27 11.78
N PRO A 175 -9.54 24.90 12.63
CA PRO A 175 -8.37 24.11 12.20
C PRO A 175 -8.80 22.65 12.08
N ARG A 176 -9.83 22.36 11.27
CA ARG A 176 -10.37 21.01 11.11
C ARG A 176 -10.83 20.80 9.67
N ILE A 177 -10.32 19.74 9.06
CA ILE A 177 -10.83 19.21 7.80
C ILE A 177 -11.42 17.83 8.07
N THR A 178 -12.64 17.59 7.62
CA THR A 178 -13.34 16.30 7.73
C THR A 178 -13.58 15.73 6.34
N ALA A 179 -13.15 14.49 6.08
CA ALA A 179 -13.54 13.78 4.88
C ALA A 179 -14.97 13.21 5.06
N PRO A 180 -15.91 13.41 4.10
CA PRO A 180 -17.27 12.90 4.22
C PRO A 180 -17.28 11.36 4.15
N THR A 181 -18.13 10.72 4.96
CA THR A 181 -18.44 9.29 4.89
C THR A 181 -19.71 9.07 4.08
N SER A 182 -19.75 8.04 3.23
CA SER A 182 -20.98 7.55 2.60
C SER A 182 -21.52 6.37 3.40
N SER A 183 -22.29 6.67 4.44
CA SER A 183 -22.93 5.65 5.29
C SER A 183 -24.42 5.54 4.92
N SER A 184 -24.74 4.80 3.86
CA SER A 184 -26.02 4.10 3.70
C SER A 184 -26.06 3.34 2.37
N TRP A 185 -25.93 2.02 2.46
CA TRP A 185 -26.38 1.09 1.42
C TRP A 185 -27.14 -0.03 2.14
N CYS A 186 -28.34 0.26 2.65
CA CYS A 186 -29.30 -0.78 2.99
C CYS A 186 -30.28 -0.92 1.83
N GLY A 187 -30.17 -2.03 1.10
CA GLY A 187 -31.19 -2.49 0.17
C GLY A 187 -32.47 -2.84 0.91
N SER A 188 -33.60 -2.51 0.28
CA SER A 188 -34.95 -2.87 0.72
C SER A 188 -35.32 -4.26 0.23
#